data_AF-A0A2L2XET5-F1
#
_entry.id   AF-A0A2L2XET5-F1
#
_cell.length_a   1.000
_cell.length_b   1.000
_cell.length_c   1.000
_cell.angle_alpha   90.00
_cell.angle_beta   90.00
_cell.angle_gamma   90.00
#
_symmetry.space_group_name_H-M   'P 1'
#
loop_
_entity.id
_entity.type
_entity.pdbx_description
1 polymer ?
#
loop_
_entity_poly.entity_id
_entity_poly.type
_entity_poly.pdbx_seq_one_letter_code
_entity_poly.pdbx_strand_id
1 'polypeptide(L)'
;MSLDGDEDELAYNVTLDFDAADDYDNLTDISETNIKTFLNAVKSKINTEVDGTDYEGADIKGKAVDNDKSGYYVKYNGSTYTYSWDD
;
A
#
# COMPACT_ATOMS: atom_id res chain seq x y z
N MET A 1 -4.97 2.30 -8.36
CA MET A 1 -3.87 1.39 -7.99
C MET A 1 -2.99 1.15 -9.19
N SER A 2 -1.68 1.07 -9.01
CA SER A 2 -0.73 0.60 -10.03
C SER A 2 0.12 -0.54 -9.45
N LEU A 3 0.61 -1.41 -10.33
CA LEU A 3 1.53 -2.52 -10.03
C LEU A 3 2.64 -2.49 -11.09
N ASP A 4 3.89 -2.60 -10.67
CA ASP A 4 5.10 -2.55 -11.50
C ASP A 4 6.14 -3.53 -10.91
N GLY A 5 7.16 -3.93 -11.67
CA GLY A 5 8.21 -4.83 -11.20
C GLY A 5 8.71 -5.86 -12.21
N ASP A 6 9.46 -6.83 -11.69
CA ASP A 6 9.98 -8.01 -12.38
C ASP A 6 9.75 -9.29 -11.56
N GLU A 7 10.28 -10.42 -12.04
CA GLU A 7 10.12 -11.76 -11.43
C GLU A 7 10.61 -11.82 -9.97
N ASP A 8 11.55 -10.94 -9.58
CA ASP A 8 12.12 -10.91 -8.23
C ASP A 8 11.46 -9.86 -7.33
N GLU A 9 10.96 -8.74 -7.88
CA GLU A 9 10.41 -7.64 -7.10
C GLU A 9 9.12 -7.07 -7.71
N LEU A 10 8.05 -6.98 -6.91
CA LEU A 10 6.80 -6.33 -7.28
C LEU A 10 6.51 -5.14 -6.37
N ALA A 11 6.21 -3.99 -6.96
CA ALA A 11 5.85 -2.77 -6.26
C ALA A 11 4.44 -2.31 -6.64
N TYR A 12 3.60 -2.05 -5.64
CA TYR A 12 2.28 -1.48 -5.85
C TYR A 12 2.11 -0.10 -5.21
N ASN A 13 1.29 0.74 -5.84
CA ASN A 13 0.85 2.01 -5.30
C ASN A 13 -0.68 2.07 -5.23
N VAL A 14 -1.21 2.32 -4.04
CA VAL A 14 -2.62 2.60 -3.79
C VAL A 14 -2.78 4.08 -3.48
N THR A 15 -3.70 4.73 -4.18
CA THR A 15 -4.15 6.08 -3.86
C THR A 15 -5.48 5.96 -3.13
N LEU A 16 -5.59 6.58 -1.95
CA LEU A 16 -6.79 6.62 -1.12
C LEU A 16 -7.38 8.01 -1.18
N ASP A 17 -8.65 8.08 -1.55
CA ASP A 17 -9.41 9.32 -1.71
C ASP A 17 -10.44 9.40 -0.58
N PHE A 18 -10.45 10.52 0.13
CA PHE A 18 -11.28 10.78 1.30
C PHE A 18 -12.36 11.83 1.05
N ASP A 19 -12.49 12.37 -0.17
CA ASP A 19 -13.45 13.46 -0.49
C ASP A 19 -14.91 13.11 -0.13
N ALA A 20 -15.25 11.82 -0.11
CA ALA A 20 -16.58 11.32 0.22
C ALA A 20 -16.61 10.45 1.50
N ALA A 21 -15.55 10.45 2.30
CA ALA A 21 -15.49 9.69 3.53
C ALA A 21 -16.20 10.45 4.66
N ASP A 22 -17.09 9.76 5.39
CA ASP A 22 -17.78 10.35 6.55
C ASP A 22 -16.91 10.30 7.84
N ASP A 23 -16.00 9.32 7.91
CA ASP A 23 -15.27 8.97 9.15
C ASP A 23 -13.81 9.47 9.19
N TYR A 24 -13.24 9.88 8.06
CA TYR A 24 -11.82 10.22 7.92
C TYR A 24 -11.64 11.38 6.95
N ASP A 25 -10.90 12.41 7.32
CA ASP A 25 -10.61 13.54 6.43
C ASP A 25 -9.40 13.25 5.54
N ASN A 26 -8.47 12.41 6.01
CA ASN A 26 -7.26 12.05 5.29
C ASN A 26 -6.61 10.78 5.87
N LEU A 27 -5.52 10.34 5.24
CA LEU A 27 -4.78 9.13 5.63
C LEU A 27 -4.23 9.15 7.08
N THR A 28 -3.96 10.32 7.67
CA THR A 28 -3.44 10.42 9.05
C THR A 28 -4.49 10.06 10.10
N ASP A 29 -5.78 10.16 9.76
CA ASP A 29 -6.90 9.85 10.66
C ASP A 29 -7.13 8.33 10.78
N ILE A 30 -6.62 7.55 9.83
CA ILE A 30 -6.70 6.09 9.88
C ILE A 30 -5.66 5.56 10.89
N SER A 31 -6.13 4.71 11.81
CA SER A 31 -5.21 4.04 12.74
C SER A 31 -4.12 3.23 12.01
N GLU A 32 -2.91 3.26 12.54
CA GLU A 32 -1.78 2.49 12.00
C GLU A 32 -2.10 0.99 11.80
N THR A 33 -2.87 0.40 12.73
CA THR A 33 -3.27 -1.00 12.65
C THR A 33 -4.13 -1.28 11.42
N ASN A 34 -5.05 -0.37 11.09
CA ASN A 34 -5.91 -0.50 9.91
C ASN A 34 -5.08 -0.33 8.63
N ILE A 35 -4.15 0.63 8.59
CA ILE A 35 -3.25 0.82 7.44
C ILE A 35 -2.38 -0.42 7.21
N LYS A 36 -1.76 -0.96 8.28
CA LYS A 36 -0.95 -2.19 8.21
C LYS A 36 -1.78 -3.39 7.75
N THR A 37 -3.00 -3.53 8.29
CA THR A 37 -3.93 -4.60 7.88
C THR A 37 -4.27 -4.50 6.39
N PHE A 38 -4.56 -3.30 5.91
CA PHE A 38 -4.86 -3.05 4.50
C PHE A 38 -3.67 -3.41 3.59
N LEU A 39 -2.47 -2.88 3.86
CA LEU A 39 -1.28 -3.14 3.04
C LEU A 39 -0.88 -4.63 3.05
N ASN A 40 -1.01 -5.31 4.20
CA ASN A 40 -0.81 -6.75 4.28
C ASN A 40 -1.85 -7.54 3.47
N ALA A 41 -3.11 -7.09 3.46
CA ALA A 41 -4.17 -7.74 2.67
C ALA A 41 -3.90 -7.59 1.16
N VAL A 42 -3.47 -6.41 0.70
CA VAL A 42 -3.06 -6.19 -0.70
C VAL A 42 -1.89 -7.09 -1.07
N LYS A 43 -0.86 -7.18 -0.21
CA LYS A 43 0.25 -8.12 -0.41
C LYS A 43 -0.25 -9.56 -0.53
N SER A 44 -1.09 -10.01 0.40
CA SER A 44 -1.60 -11.39 0.41
C SER A 44 -2.37 -11.70 -0.87
N LYS A 45 -3.16 -10.73 -1.37
CA LYS A 45 -3.89 -10.86 -2.62
C LYS A 45 -2.92 -10.97 -3.81
N ILE A 46 -1.92 -10.10 -3.91
CA ILE A 46 -0.90 -10.18 -4.97
C ILE A 46 -0.18 -11.54 -4.93
N ASN A 47 0.29 -11.98 -3.75
CA ASN A 47 0.90 -13.30 -3.56
C ASN A 47 0.02 -14.45 -4.08
N THR A 48 -1.30 -14.36 -3.87
CA THR A 48 -2.25 -15.37 -4.35
C THR A 48 -2.39 -15.34 -5.87
N GLU A 49 -2.36 -14.16 -6.49
CA GLU A 49 -2.49 -14.01 -7.95
C GLU A 49 -1.22 -14.42 -8.70
N VAL A 50 -0.04 -14.32 -8.06
CA VAL A 50 1.26 -14.68 -8.67
C VAL A 50 1.71 -16.11 -8.35
N ASP A 51 0.97 -16.84 -7.52
CA ASP A 51 1.24 -18.24 -7.19
C ASP A 51 1.24 -19.12 -8.46
N GLY A 52 2.31 -19.86 -8.70
CA GLY A 52 2.50 -20.66 -9.92
C GLY A 52 2.86 -19.87 -11.18
N THR A 53 3.27 -18.60 -11.04
CA THR A 53 3.80 -17.76 -12.14
C THR A 53 5.30 -17.52 -11.97
N ASP A 54 5.95 -16.91 -12.97
CA ASP A 54 7.37 -16.54 -12.86
C ASP A 54 7.63 -15.48 -11.77
N TYR A 55 6.58 -14.85 -11.23
CA TYR A 55 6.63 -13.91 -10.12
C TYR A 55 6.36 -14.57 -8.75
N GLU A 56 6.21 -15.90 -8.72
CA GLU A 56 6.01 -16.64 -7.47
C GLU A 56 7.21 -16.42 -6.54
N GLY A 57 6.95 -15.85 -5.36
CA GLY A 57 7.99 -15.55 -4.38
C GLY A 57 8.65 -14.19 -4.53
N ALA A 58 8.21 -13.35 -5.48
CA ALA A 58 8.68 -11.98 -5.62
C ALA A 58 8.54 -11.18 -4.31
N ASP A 59 9.50 -10.32 -4.03
CA ASP A 59 9.46 -9.39 -2.91
C ASP A 59 8.43 -8.29 -3.18
N ILE A 60 7.33 -8.30 -2.43
CA ILE A 60 6.25 -7.31 -2.60
C ILE A 60 6.47 -6.09 -1.71
N LYS A 61 6.59 -4.92 -2.36
CA LYS A 61 6.61 -3.59 -1.75
C LYS A 61 5.31 -2.85 -2.04
N GLY A 62 4.89 -2.00 -1.11
CA GLY A 62 3.63 -1.27 -1.18
C GLY A 62 3.77 0.19 -0.79
N LYS A 63 2.93 1.04 -1.36
CA LYS A 63 2.74 2.42 -0.92
C LYS A 63 1.25 2.76 -0.90
N ALA A 64 0.75 3.26 0.23
CA ALA A 64 -0.54 3.93 0.31
C ALA A 64 -0.29 5.45 0.35
N VAL A 65 -0.99 6.20 -0.47
CA VAL A 65 -0.84 7.67 -0.60
C VAL A 65 -2.21 8.30 -0.51
N ASP A 66 -2.32 9.39 0.23
CA ASP A 66 -3.51 10.24 0.23
C ASP A 66 -3.64 10.97 -1.12
N ASN A 67 -4.84 10.98 -1.69
CA ASN A 67 -5.11 11.56 -3.00
C ASN A 67 -4.87 13.07 -3.03
N ASP A 68 -5.36 13.77 -2.00
CA ASP A 68 -5.40 15.23 -1.97
C ASP A 68 -4.16 15.80 -1.29
N LYS A 69 -3.55 15.01 -0.40
CA LYS A 69 -2.30 15.32 0.29
C LYS A 69 -1.22 14.32 -0.03
N SER A 70 -0.63 14.39 -1.23
CA SER A 70 0.40 13.42 -1.67
C SER A 70 1.65 13.29 -0.76
N GLY A 71 1.89 14.27 0.13
CA GLY A 71 2.91 14.22 1.19
C GLY A 71 2.55 13.26 2.34
N TYR A 72 1.28 12.88 2.46
CA TYR A 72 0.78 11.89 3.41
C TYR A 72 0.81 10.50 2.76
N TYR A 73 1.74 9.67 3.21
CA TYR A 73 1.87 8.32 2.68
C TYR A 73 2.50 7.33 3.67
N VAL A 74 2.21 6.06 3.43
CA VAL A 74 2.80 4.92 4.13
C VAL A 74 3.47 3.99 3.14
N LYS A 75 4.77 3.79 3.30
CA LYS A 75 5.56 2.80 2.55
C LYS A 75 5.66 1.51 3.34
N TYR A 76 5.58 0.39 2.63
CA TYR A 76 5.75 -0.97 3.12
C TYR A 76 6.79 -1.69 2.26
N ASN A 77 7.76 -2.36 2.87
CA ASN A 77 8.85 -3.04 2.17
C ASN A 77 8.95 -4.54 2.52
N GLY A 78 7.82 -5.21 2.72
CA GLY A 78 7.80 -6.63 3.09
C GLY A 78 7.69 -6.88 4.60
N SER A 79 8.27 -6.01 5.42
CA SER A 79 8.28 -6.19 6.89
C SER A 79 8.21 -4.90 7.70
N THR A 80 8.64 -3.78 7.15
CA THR A 80 8.66 -2.49 7.85
C THR A 80 7.72 -1.49 7.20
N TYR A 81 7.26 -0.54 8.02
CA TYR A 81 6.35 0.52 7.64
C TYR A 81 7.03 1.86 7.89
N THR A 82 6.97 2.77 6.92
CA THR A 82 7.48 4.14 7.06
C THR A 82 6.37 5.11 6.74
N TYR A 83 6.08 5.99 7.68
CA TYR A 83 5.05 7.01 7.58
C TYR A 83 5.68 8.37 7.27
N SER A 84 5.05 9.13 6.38
CA SER A 84 5.37 10.52 6.10
C SER A 84 4.07 11.28 6.12
N TRP A 85 4.04 12.35 6.92
CA TRP A 85 2.90 13.22 7.16
C TRP A 85 3.30 14.67 6.87
N ASP A 86 4.23 14.84 5.94
CA ASP A 86 4.78 16.14 5.59
C ASP A 86 3.72 16.87 4.74
N ASP A 87 3.07 17.87 5.34
CA ASP A 87 2.05 18.75 4.73
C ASP A 87 2.70 19.85 3.86
#